data_AF-A0A357KUI5-F1
#
_entry.id   AF-A0A357KUI5-F1
#
_cell.length_a   1.000
_cell.length_b   1.000
_cell.length_c   1.000
_cell.angle_alpha   90.00
_cell.angle_beta   90.00
_cell.angle_gamma   90.00
#
_symmetry.space_group_name_H-M   'P 1'
#
loop_
_entity.id
_entity.type
_entity.pdbx_description
1 polymer ?
#
loop_
_entity_poly.entity_id
_entity_poly.type
_entity_poly.pdbx_seq_one_letter_code
_entity_poly.pdbx_strand_id
1 'polypeptide(L)'
;VNGAGLAMATMDIVKHHGGSPANFLDVGGGASESAVTEAFRIILSDRAVEGVLVNIFGGIMRCDIIAQAVVNAAKEVGFKVPLVVRLEGTNVEAGKQILAQARGQIPTMEPADDLGDAAQRIVAAVKRARVA
;
A
#
# COMPACT_ATOMS: atom_id res chain seq x y z
N VAL A 1 6.32 -2.95 -2.11
CA VAL A 1 5.99 -3.69 -3.35
C VAL A 1 6.67 -5.05 -3.29
N ASN A 2 6.24 -6.08 -4.02
CA ASN A 2 6.95 -7.36 -4.11
C ASN A 2 7.46 -7.63 -5.54
N GLY A 3 8.74 -7.33 -5.78
CA GLY A 3 9.42 -7.46 -7.06
C GLY A 3 9.93 -6.12 -7.60
N ALA A 4 11.23 -6.08 -7.92
CA ALA A 4 11.92 -4.86 -8.34
C ALA A 4 11.32 -4.19 -9.58
N GLY A 5 10.95 -4.97 -10.62
CA GLY A 5 10.33 -4.42 -11.83
C GLY A 5 8.98 -3.75 -11.55
N LEU A 6 8.15 -4.38 -10.71
CA LEU A 6 6.87 -3.83 -10.29
C LEU A 6 7.06 -2.57 -9.45
N ALA A 7 8.09 -2.55 -8.59
CA ALA A 7 8.41 -1.40 -7.76
C ALA A 7 8.86 -0.19 -8.59
N MET A 8 9.71 -0.39 -9.61
CA MET A 8 10.08 0.68 -10.56
C MET A 8 8.86 1.22 -11.32
N ALA A 9 8.02 0.33 -11.87
CA ALA A 9 6.79 0.73 -12.57
C ALA A 9 5.80 1.48 -11.65
N THR A 10 5.78 1.13 -10.36
CA THR A 10 4.97 1.81 -9.34
C THR A 10 5.45 3.25 -9.13
N MET A 11 6.77 3.47 -9.08
CA MET A 11 7.31 4.83 -8.99
C MET A 11 6.98 5.65 -10.24
N ASP A 12 7.12 5.05 -11.42
CA ASP A 12 6.86 5.70 -12.70
C ASP A 12 5.39 6.14 -12.81
N ILE A 13 4.45 5.27 -12.44
CA ILE A 13 3.02 5.63 -12.53
C ILE A 13 2.58 6.67 -11.50
N VAL A 14 3.16 6.67 -10.29
CA VAL A 14 2.94 7.72 -9.30
C VAL A 14 3.46 9.05 -9.82
N LYS A 15 4.66 9.05 -10.43
CA LYS A 15 5.24 10.24 -11.05
C LYS A 15 4.41 10.72 -12.25
N HIS A 16 3.93 9.80 -13.08
CA HIS A 16 3.05 10.11 -14.22
C HIS A 16 1.77 10.84 -13.78
N HIS A 17 1.20 10.48 -12.63
CA HIS A 17 0.03 11.17 -12.05
C HIS A 17 0.38 12.42 -11.21
N GLY A 18 1.63 12.87 -11.22
CA GLY A 18 2.07 14.10 -10.56
C GLY A 18 2.40 13.95 -9.07
N GLY A 19 2.61 12.73 -8.59
CA GLY A 19 3.23 12.46 -7.30
C GLY A 19 4.77 12.48 -7.38
N SER A 20 5.42 12.45 -6.23
CA SER A 20 6.87 12.27 -6.13
C SER A 20 7.15 11.06 -5.23
N PRO A 21 7.54 9.90 -5.77
CA PRO A 21 7.88 8.73 -4.96
C PRO A 21 9.01 9.07 -3.98
N ALA A 22 8.77 8.84 -2.68
CA ALA A 22 9.75 9.13 -1.63
C ALA A 22 10.86 8.07 -1.57
N ASN A 23 10.50 6.80 -1.82
CA ASN A 23 11.41 5.67 -1.68
C ASN A 23 11.03 4.52 -2.62
N PHE A 24 11.96 3.57 -2.70
CA PHE A 24 11.78 2.25 -3.27
C PHE A 24 11.92 1.22 -2.16
N LEU A 25 10.93 0.34 -1.96
CA LEU A 25 11.03 -0.76 -1.01
C LEU A 25 10.36 -2.03 -1.57
N ASP A 26 11.19 -3.04 -1.78
CA ASP A 26 10.79 -4.39 -2.17
C ASP A 26 10.83 -5.31 -0.93
N VAL A 27 9.69 -5.93 -0.60
CA VAL A 27 9.62 -6.91 0.50
C VAL A 27 9.95 -8.33 0.04
N GLY A 28 10.25 -8.52 -1.26
CA GLY A 28 10.52 -9.82 -1.88
C GLY A 28 9.26 -10.67 -2.07
N GLY A 29 9.44 -11.91 -2.52
CA GLY A 29 8.33 -12.83 -2.86
C GLY A 29 7.48 -13.31 -1.68
N GLY A 30 7.96 -13.13 -0.44
CA GLY A 30 7.24 -13.49 0.78
C GLY A 30 6.89 -12.24 1.60
N ALA A 31 5.61 -11.87 1.63
CA ALA A 31 5.11 -10.76 2.45
C ALA A 31 4.53 -11.29 3.76
N SER A 32 5.40 -11.74 4.69
CA SER A 32 4.96 -12.10 6.04
C SER A 32 4.46 -10.86 6.79
N GLU A 33 3.59 -11.05 7.79
CA GLU A 33 3.10 -9.95 8.63
C GLU A 33 4.25 -9.15 9.27
N SER A 34 5.25 -9.85 9.83
CA SER A 34 6.43 -9.20 10.40
C SER A 34 7.21 -8.35 9.40
N ALA A 35 7.36 -8.83 8.15
CA ALA A 35 8.07 -8.10 7.11
C ALA A 35 7.28 -6.86 6.67
N VAL A 36 5.95 -6.96 6.58
CA VAL A 36 5.09 -5.82 6.25
C VAL A 36 5.08 -4.78 7.38
N THR A 37 5.00 -5.22 8.64
CA THR A 37 5.09 -4.33 9.81
C THR A 37 6.41 -3.58 9.85
N GLU A 38 7.53 -4.26 9.65
CA GLU A 38 8.84 -3.61 9.67
C GLU A 38 9.03 -2.67 8.48
N ALA A 39 8.55 -3.06 7.28
CA ALA A 39 8.52 -2.19 6.12
C ALA A 39 7.75 -0.89 6.41
N PHE A 40 6.61 -0.96 7.08
CA PHE A 40 5.85 0.23 7.48
C PHE A 40 6.59 1.08 8.51
N ARG A 41 7.25 0.49 9.51
CA ARG A 41 8.06 1.26 10.46
C ARG A 41 9.22 1.99 9.79
N ILE A 42 9.93 1.33 8.87
CA ILE A 42 11.02 1.93 8.10
C ILE A 42 10.50 3.10 7.28
N ILE A 43 9.43 2.89 6.49
CA ILE A 43 8.84 3.93 5.65
C ILE A 43 8.37 5.13 6.50
N LEU A 44 7.65 4.87 7.59
CA LEU A 44 7.09 5.94 8.43
C LEU A 44 8.10 6.59 9.37
N SER A 45 9.33 6.08 9.45
CA SER A 45 10.42 6.76 10.15
C SER A 45 10.92 7.99 9.38
N ASP A 46 10.71 8.04 8.07
CA ASP A 46 11.04 9.19 7.24
C ASP A 46 9.91 10.23 7.28
N ARG A 47 10.23 11.43 7.76
CA ARG A 47 9.29 12.54 7.89
C ARG A 47 8.87 13.14 6.54
N ALA A 48 9.58 12.84 5.45
CA ALA A 48 9.20 13.26 4.11
C ALA A 48 8.07 12.41 3.51
N VAL A 49 7.71 11.29 4.14
CA VAL A 49 6.63 10.43 3.65
C VAL A 49 5.27 11.04 3.99
N GLU A 50 4.54 11.41 2.95
CA GLU A 50 3.21 12.03 3.06
C GLU A 50 2.08 11.06 2.74
N GLY A 51 2.40 9.86 2.25
CA GLY A 51 1.46 8.80 1.91
C GLY A 51 2.18 7.53 1.52
N VAL A 52 1.52 6.38 1.68
CA VAL A 52 2.08 5.06 1.40
C VAL A 52 1.20 4.34 0.38
N LEU A 53 1.83 3.80 -0.66
CA LEU A 53 1.17 2.94 -1.66
C LEU A 53 1.73 1.52 -1.57
N VAL A 54 0.89 0.59 -1.15
CA VAL A 54 1.17 -0.86 -1.17
C VAL A 54 0.64 -1.43 -2.46
N ASN A 55 1.53 -1.91 -3.33
CA ASN A 55 1.18 -2.62 -4.55
C ASN A 55 1.78 -4.02 -4.49
N ILE A 56 0.92 -5.04 -4.38
CA ILE A 56 1.34 -6.44 -4.26
C ILE A 56 0.68 -7.30 -5.34
N PHE A 57 1.49 -8.10 -6.01
CA PHE A 57 1.04 -9.17 -6.89
C PHE A 57 1.24 -10.52 -6.17
N GLY A 58 0.16 -11.18 -5.81
CA GLY A 58 0.10 -12.40 -5.01
C GLY A 58 1.01 -13.50 -5.55
N GLY A 59 1.05 -13.73 -6.86
CA GLY A 59 1.92 -14.77 -7.44
C GLY A 59 1.68 -16.13 -6.77
N ILE A 60 2.65 -16.60 -5.98
CA ILE A 60 2.53 -17.83 -5.15
C ILE A 60 1.78 -17.63 -3.82
N MET A 61 1.65 -16.38 -3.35
CA MET A 61 0.95 -15.99 -2.14
C MET A 61 -0.53 -15.67 -2.44
N ARG A 62 -1.40 -15.87 -1.44
CA ARG A 62 -2.83 -15.52 -1.53
C ARG A 62 -3.09 -14.10 -1.02
N CYS A 63 -3.89 -13.33 -1.77
CA CYS A 63 -4.17 -11.92 -1.47
C CYS A 63 -4.94 -11.72 -0.16
N ASP A 64 -5.76 -12.68 0.25
CA ASP A 64 -6.49 -12.64 1.53
C ASP A 64 -5.54 -12.66 2.73
N ILE A 65 -4.51 -13.51 2.69
CA ILE A 65 -3.47 -13.57 3.74
C ILE A 65 -2.68 -12.26 3.77
N ILE A 66 -2.30 -11.74 2.60
CA ILE A 66 -1.55 -10.48 2.50
C ILE A 66 -2.40 -9.30 2.98
N ALA A 67 -3.68 -9.25 2.60
CA ALA A 67 -4.60 -8.21 3.05
C ALA A 67 -4.70 -8.20 4.58
N GLN A 68 -4.83 -9.37 5.21
CA GLN A 68 -4.87 -9.48 6.65
C GLN A 68 -3.57 -8.98 7.31
N ALA A 69 -2.42 -9.38 6.77
CA ALA A 69 -1.11 -8.92 7.23
C ALA A 69 -0.97 -7.40 7.14
N VAL A 70 -1.38 -6.78 6.02
CA VAL A 70 -1.38 -5.33 5.83
C VAL A 70 -2.28 -4.63 6.85
N VAL A 71 -3.49 -5.15 7.07
CA VAL A 71 -4.44 -4.58 8.03
C VAL A 71 -3.90 -4.66 9.46
N ASN A 72 -3.33 -5.81 9.86
CA ASN A 72 -2.75 -6.00 11.17
C ASN A 72 -1.57 -5.06 11.40
N ALA A 73 -0.64 -5.02 10.44
CA ALA A 73 0.52 -4.15 10.47
C ALA A 73 0.13 -2.65 10.54
N ALA A 74 -0.86 -2.23 9.75
CA ALA A 74 -1.31 -0.85 9.74
C ALA A 74 -1.98 -0.43 11.06
N LYS A 75 -2.72 -1.34 11.73
CA LYS A 75 -3.27 -1.13 13.07
C LYS A 75 -2.19 -1.03 14.14
N GLU A 76 -1.20 -1.92 14.07
CA GLU A 76 -0.10 -1.96 15.04
C GLU A 76 0.75 -0.69 14.95
N VAL A 77 1.11 -0.27 13.73
CA VAL A 77 2.00 0.88 13.50
C VAL A 77 1.27 2.21 13.67
N GLY A 78 -0.02 2.28 13.35
CA GLY A 78 -0.82 3.50 13.49
C GLY A 78 -0.56 4.54 12.41
N PHE A 79 -1.20 4.39 11.25
CA PHE A 79 -1.04 5.29 10.11
C PHE A 79 -1.74 6.64 10.31
N LYS A 80 -0.97 7.73 10.19
CA LYS A 80 -1.49 9.12 10.16
C LYS A 80 -1.49 9.73 8.76
N VAL A 81 -0.74 9.13 7.84
CA VAL A 81 -0.71 9.49 6.42
C VAL A 81 -1.63 8.56 5.62
N PRO A 82 -2.14 8.98 4.45
CA PRO A 82 -2.90 8.11 3.57
C PRO A 82 -2.18 6.80 3.24
N LEU A 83 -2.93 5.72 3.22
CA LEU A 83 -2.47 4.38 2.86
C LEU A 83 -3.35 3.85 1.72
N VAL A 84 -2.78 3.66 0.53
CA VAL A 84 -3.49 3.03 -0.59
C VAL A 84 -2.97 1.63 -0.80
N VAL A 85 -3.87 0.65 -0.92
CA VAL A 85 -3.50 -0.77 -1.06
C VAL A 85 -4.12 -1.36 -2.32
N ARG A 86 -3.27 -1.90 -3.19
CA ARG A 86 -3.65 -2.62 -4.40
C ARG A 86 -3.10 -4.04 -4.35
N LEU A 87 -4.00 -5.00 -4.56
CA LEU A 87 -3.70 -6.44 -4.59
C LEU A 87 -4.11 -7.04 -5.94
N GLU A 88 -3.34 -8.02 -6.41
CA GLU A 88 -3.68 -8.85 -7.58
C GLU A 88 -3.32 -10.30 -7.34
N GLY A 89 -4.05 -11.22 -7.96
CA GLY A 89 -3.73 -12.65 -7.97
C GLY A 89 -4.73 -13.51 -7.21
N THR A 90 -4.27 -14.64 -6.68
CA THR A 90 -5.15 -15.64 -6.05
C THR A 90 -5.90 -15.03 -4.85
N ASN A 91 -7.22 -15.25 -4.80
CA ASN A 91 -8.12 -14.71 -3.78
C ASN A 91 -8.16 -13.17 -3.67
N VAL A 92 -7.89 -12.45 -4.77
CA VAL A 92 -7.94 -10.98 -4.79
C VAL A 92 -9.26 -10.41 -4.27
N GLU A 93 -10.40 -11.00 -4.65
CA GLU A 93 -11.72 -10.54 -4.19
C GLU A 93 -11.88 -10.61 -2.67
N ALA A 94 -11.44 -11.71 -2.06
CA ALA A 94 -11.43 -11.84 -0.60
C ALA A 94 -10.47 -10.83 0.06
N GLY A 95 -9.29 -10.61 -0.54
CA GLY A 95 -8.36 -9.58 -0.09
C GLY A 95 -8.95 -8.16 -0.14
N LYS A 96 -9.62 -7.81 -1.25
CA LYS A 96 -10.31 -6.52 -1.41
C LYS A 96 -11.41 -6.33 -0.37
N GLN A 97 -12.19 -7.39 -0.07
CA GLN A 97 -13.21 -7.35 0.99
C GLN A 97 -12.60 -7.08 2.37
N ILE A 98 -11.49 -7.74 2.71
CA ILE A 98 -10.76 -7.52 3.97
C ILE A 98 -10.31 -6.05 4.09
N LEU A 99 -9.72 -5.50 3.02
CA LEU A 99 -9.28 -4.11 2.99
C LEU A 99 -10.47 -3.13 3.12
N ALA A 100 -11.57 -3.39 2.42
CA ALA A 100 -12.77 -2.55 2.48
C ALA A 100 -13.38 -2.51 3.89
N GLN A 101 -13.46 -3.66 4.57
CA GLN A 101 -13.97 -3.75 5.95
C GLN A 101 -13.05 -3.05 6.95
N ALA A 102 -11.74 -3.09 6.73
CA ALA A 102 -10.77 -2.43 7.60
C ALA A 102 -10.80 -0.89 7.52
N ARG A 103 -11.43 -0.29 6.50
CA ARG A 103 -11.58 1.17 6.38
C ARG A 103 -12.27 1.81 7.58
N GLY A 104 -13.20 1.10 8.23
CA GLY A 104 -13.85 1.59 9.46
C GLY A 104 -12.90 1.68 10.67
N GLN A 105 -11.78 0.97 10.63
CA GLN A 105 -10.78 0.90 11.71
C GLN A 105 -9.49 1.65 11.34
N ILE A 106 -9.22 1.84 10.05
CA ILE A 106 -8.06 2.54 9.50
C ILE A 106 -8.58 3.57 8.48
N PRO A 107 -9.02 4.76 8.94
CA PRO A 107 -9.68 5.75 8.07
C PRO A 107 -8.79 6.29 6.96
N THR A 108 -7.48 6.23 7.15
CA THR A 108 -6.46 6.62 6.16
C THR A 108 -6.30 5.60 5.04
N MET A 109 -6.88 4.40 5.17
CA MET A 109 -6.70 3.32 4.20
C MET A 109 -7.77 3.33 3.10
N GLU A 110 -7.34 3.23 1.85
CA GLU A 110 -8.19 3.09 0.66
C GLU A 110 -7.72 1.89 -0.18
N PRO A 111 -8.58 0.88 -0.45
CA PRO A 111 -8.28 -0.13 -1.45
C PRO A 111 -8.35 0.47 -2.87
N ALA A 112 -7.54 -0.05 -3.78
CA ALA A 112 -7.51 0.34 -5.18
C ALA A 112 -7.69 -0.89 -6.10
N ASP A 113 -8.29 -0.66 -7.26
CA ASP A 113 -8.66 -1.73 -8.18
C ASP A 113 -7.54 -2.18 -9.09
N ASP A 114 -6.75 -1.23 -9.59
CA ASP A 114 -5.59 -1.46 -10.44
C ASP A 114 -4.47 -0.46 -10.12
N LEU A 115 -3.33 -0.59 -10.81
CA LEU A 115 -2.16 0.26 -10.52
C LEU A 115 -2.38 1.75 -10.88
N GLY A 116 -3.15 2.04 -11.92
CA GLY A 116 -3.48 3.42 -12.31
C GLY A 116 -4.41 4.07 -11.31
N ASP A 117 -5.47 3.36 -10.91
CA ASP A 117 -6.38 3.77 -9.84
C ASP A 117 -5.61 4.00 -8.52
N ALA A 118 -4.73 3.08 -8.15
CA ALA A 118 -3.92 3.20 -6.94
C ALA A 118 -3.03 4.45 -6.94
N ALA A 119 -2.37 4.72 -8.07
CA ALA A 119 -1.53 5.90 -8.24
C ALA A 119 -2.33 7.21 -8.18
N GLN A 120 -3.49 7.28 -8.84
CA GLN A 120 -4.36 8.45 -8.79
C GLN A 120 -4.88 8.70 -7.37
N ARG A 121 -5.32 7.65 -6.67
CA ARG A 121 -5.83 7.72 -5.30
C ARG A 121 -4.78 8.22 -4.33
N ILE A 122 -3.55 7.68 -4.37
CA ILE A 122 -2.52 8.10 -3.40
C ILE A 122 -2.13 9.56 -3.63
N VAL A 123 -1.98 9.98 -4.89
CA VAL A 123 -1.67 11.39 -5.20
C VAL A 123 -2.80 12.32 -4.75
N ALA A 124 -4.04 11.95 -5.00
CA ALA A 124 -5.20 12.73 -4.57
C ALA A 124 -5.32 12.77 -3.04
N ALA A 125 -5.09 11.65 -2.35
CA ALA A 125 -5.18 11.55 -0.90
C ALA A 125 -4.09 12.40 -0.21
N VAL A 126 -2.86 12.38 -0.71
CA VAL A 126 -1.77 13.25 -0.24
C VAL A 126 -2.14 14.72 -0.43
N LYS A 127 -2.67 15.11 -1.60
CA LYS A 127 -3.12 16.49 -1.84
C LYS A 127 -4.23 16.92 -0.88
N ARG A 128 -5.20 16.05 -0.60
CA ARG A 128 -6.25 16.33 0.41
C ARG A 128 -5.67 16.52 1.80
N ALA A 129 -4.75 15.63 2.21
CA ALA A 129 -4.13 15.66 3.54
C ALA A 129 -3.27 16.92 3.79
N ARG A 130 -2.69 17.53 2.75
CA ARG A 130 -1.95 18.80 2.86
C ARG A 130 -2.84 20.02 3.14
N VAL A 131 -4.12 19.93 2.81
CA VAL A 131 -5.08 21.06 2.87
C VAL A 131 -6.01 20.94 4.09
N ALA A 132 -6.06 19.77 4.72
CA ALA A 132 -6.82 19.50 5.94
C ALA A 132 -6.04 19.90 7.19
#